data_AF-A0A524LV56-F1
#
_entry.id   AF-A0A524LV56-F1
#
_cell.length_a   1.000
_cell.length_b   1.000
_cell.length_c   1.000
_cell.angle_alpha   90.00
_cell.angle_beta   90.00
_cell.angle_gamma   90.00
#
_symmetry.space_group_name_H-M   'P 1'
#
loop_
_entity.id
_entity.type
_entity.pdbx_description
1 polymer ?
#
loop_
_entity_poly.entity_id
_entity_poly.type
_entity_poly.pdbx_seq_one_letter_code
_entity_poly.pdbx_strand_id
1 'polypeptide(L)'
;MTYCELWLESEGGMSSFQVALLVPEDFELPEGFTLSETQIDPDKKLYLSEAHEGIKAAKIAIDKAAEFYNERDLKFLYYREIRKPSGG
;
A
#
# COMPACT_ATOMS: atom_id res chain seq x y z
N MET A 1 6.27 7.62 15.82
CA MET A 1 7.21 6.59 15.35
C MET A 1 7.17 6.62 13.83
N THR A 2 8.30 6.74 13.16
CA THR A 2 8.37 6.83 11.69
C THR A 2 8.33 5.42 11.11
N TYR A 3 7.16 4.98 10.63
CA TYR A 3 6.98 3.67 10.01
C TYR A 3 6.07 3.78 8.79
N CYS A 4 6.30 2.92 7.81
CA CYS A 4 5.44 2.79 6.63
C CYS A 4 4.26 1.87 6.94
N GLU A 5 3.11 2.08 6.33
CA GLU A 5 1.97 1.16 6.42
C GLU A 5 1.64 0.61 5.05
N LEU A 6 1.38 -0.69 5.00
CA LEU A 6 1.04 -1.38 3.77
C LEU A 6 -0.24 -2.20 3.97
N TRP A 7 -1.24 -2.01 3.12
CA TRP A 7 -2.50 -2.76 3.14
C TRP A 7 -3.08 -2.99 1.74
N LEU A 8 -4.09 -3.85 1.65
CA LEU A 8 -4.86 -4.07 0.42
C LEU A 8 -6.17 -3.30 0.48
N GLU A 9 -6.50 -2.57 -0.58
CA GLU A 9 -7.82 -1.95 -0.77
C GLU A 9 -8.60 -2.72 -1.83
N SER A 10 -9.86 -3.02 -1.56
CA SER A 10 -10.73 -3.70 -2.53
C SER A 10 -11.44 -2.68 -3.42
N GLU A 11 -11.21 -2.72 -4.73
CA GLU A 11 -11.97 -1.92 -5.68
C GLU A 11 -13.12 -2.75 -6.26
N GLY A 12 -14.34 -2.22 -6.22
CA GLY A 12 -15.50 -2.86 -6.86
C GLY A 12 -15.94 -4.21 -6.27
N GLY A 13 -15.48 -4.56 -5.06
CA GLY A 13 -15.74 -5.86 -4.40
C GLY A 13 -14.47 -6.72 -4.28
N MET A 14 -14.60 -8.04 -4.14
CA MET A 14 -13.44 -8.96 -4.04
C MET A 14 -12.82 -9.32 -5.41
N SER A 15 -13.21 -8.63 -6.49
CA SER A 15 -12.75 -8.90 -7.86
C SER A 15 -11.38 -8.27 -8.15
N SER A 16 -11.12 -7.09 -7.58
CA SER A 16 -9.91 -6.31 -7.83
C SER A 16 -9.41 -5.69 -6.54
N PHE A 17 -8.09 -5.64 -6.40
CA PHE A 17 -7.45 -5.08 -5.22
C PHE A 17 -6.28 -4.20 -5.62
N GLN A 18 -6.08 -3.12 -4.91
CA GLN A 18 -4.90 -2.26 -5.00
C GLN A 18 -4.05 -2.43 -3.75
N VAL A 19 -2.75 -2.20 -3.88
CA VAL A 19 -1.85 -2.10 -2.73
C VAL A 19 -1.77 -0.63 -2.33
N ALA A 20 -2.14 -0.35 -1.09
CA ALA A 20 -2.02 0.96 -0.50
C ALA A 20 -0.78 1.02 0.40
N LEU A 21 -0.03 2.09 0.23
CA LEU A 21 1.26 2.33 0.86
C LEU A 21 1.27 3.74 1.45
N LEU A 22 1.25 3.84 2.77
CA LEU A 22 1.31 5.12 3.48
C LEU A 22 2.72 5.29 4.05
N VAL A 23 3.46 6.24 3.49
CA VAL A 23 4.87 6.46 3.82
C VAL A 23 5.13 7.91 4.21
N PRO A 24 6.09 8.17 5.10
CA PRO A 24 6.59 9.52 5.34
C PRO A 24 7.16 10.15 4.06
N GLU A 25 7.13 11.48 3.97
CA GLU A 25 7.48 12.26 2.78
C GLU A 25 8.92 12.04 2.25
N ASP A 26 9.81 11.50 3.08
CA ASP A 26 11.23 11.28 2.76
C ASP A 26 11.62 9.81 2.51
N PHE A 27 10.66 8.89 2.44
CA PHE A 27 10.94 7.46 2.30
C PHE A 27 11.03 7.00 0.85
N GLU A 28 11.93 6.05 0.57
CA GLU A 28 11.96 5.38 -0.73
C GLU A 28 10.68 4.57 -0.97
N LEU A 29 10.28 4.54 -2.24
CA LEU A 29 9.08 3.87 -2.71
C LEU A 29 9.46 2.71 -3.63
N PRO A 30 8.79 1.55 -3.52
CA PRO A 30 8.85 0.52 -4.55
C PRO A 30 8.27 1.02 -5.87
N GLU A 31 8.71 0.44 -6.99
CA GLU A 31 8.21 0.79 -8.32
C GLU A 31 6.72 0.48 -8.49
N GLY A 32 6.03 1.25 -9.34
CA GLY A 32 4.62 1.03 -9.67
C GLY A 32 3.61 1.63 -8.71
N PHE A 33 4.05 2.50 -7.80
CA PHE A 33 3.20 3.25 -6.87
C PHE A 33 3.03 4.70 -7.33
N THR A 34 1.78 5.18 -7.32
CA THR A 34 1.41 6.55 -7.68
C THR A 34 0.84 7.27 -6.47
N LEU A 35 1.19 8.55 -6.29
CA LEU A 35 0.66 9.37 -5.20
C LEU A 35 -0.87 9.47 -5.31
N SER A 36 -1.57 9.13 -4.23
CA SER A 36 -3.01 9.35 -4.10
C SER A 36 -3.29 10.79 -3.69
N GLU A 37 -4.39 11.35 -4.18
CA GLU A 37 -4.90 12.64 -3.71
C GLU A 37 -5.57 12.52 -2.32
N THR A 38 -5.75 11.30 -1.81
CA THR A 38 -6.35 11.05 -0.50
C THR A 38 -5.33 11.31 0.62
N GLN A 39 -5.58 12.34 1.42
CA GLN A 39 -4.81 12.59 2.63
C GLN A 39 -5.40 11.80 3.81
N ILE A 40 -4.69 10.76 4.27
CA ILE A 40 -5.10 9.96 5.44
C ILE A 40 -4.38 10.42 6.72
N ASP A 41 -3.12 10.84 6.62
CA ASP A 41 -2.27 11.21 7.75
C ASP A 41 -1.48 12.48 7.40
N PRO A 42 -1.38 13.50 8.27
CA PRO A 42 -0.72 14.77 7.95
C PRO A 42 0.80 14.66 7.73
N ASP A 43 1.45 13.63 8.28
CA ASP A 43 2.90 13.44 8.23
C ASP A 43 3.31 12.36 7.21
N LYS A 44 2.34 11.76 6.51
CA LYS A 44 2.56 10.71 5.52
C LYS A 44 1.78 10.96 4.24
N LYS A 45 2.28 10.42 3.14
CA LYS A 45 1.64 10.43 1.83
C LYS A 45 1.17 9.02 1.48
N LEU A 46 -0.05 8.94 0.97
CA LEU A 46 -0.62 7.69 0.50
C LEU A 46 -0.24 7.48 -0.96
N TYR A 47 0.26 6.29 -1.26
CA TYR A 47 0.54 5.83 -2.61
C TYR A 47 -0.24 4.58 -2.90
N LEU A 48 -0.75 4.45 -4.12
CA LEU A 48 -1.53 3.33 -4.58
C LEU A 48 -0.83 2.65 -5.75
N SER A 49 -0.83 1.33 -5.76
CA SER A 49 -0.43 0.55 -6.93
C SER A 49 -1.52 0.55 -7.99
N GLU A 50 -1.20 0.03 -9.17
CA GLU A 50 -2.22 -0.38 -10.14
C GLU A 50 -3.18 -1.43 -9.52
N ALA A 51 -4.39 -1.51 -10.06
CA ALA A 51 -5.36 -2.50 -9.66
C ALA A 51 -4.95 -3.90 -10.14
N HIS A 52 -4.99 -4.86 -9.22
CA HIS A 52 -4.69 -6.26 -9.47
C HIS A 52 -5.97 -7.10 -9.47
N GLU A 53 -6.23 -7.83 -10.55
CA GLU A 53 -7.35 -8.76 -10.62
C GLU A 53 -7.11 -9.99 -9.73
N GLY A 54 -7.98 -10.15 -8.74
CA GLY A 54 -7.98 -11.27 -7.81
C GLY A 54 -6.96 -11.18 -6.67
N ILE A 55 -7.33 -11.76 -5.53
CA ILE A 55 -6.55 -11.67 -4.28
C ILE A 55 -5.15 -12.29 -4.37
N LYS A 56 -4.93 -13.25 -5.28
CA LYS A 56 -3.61 -13.86 -5.47
C LYS A 56 -2.60 -12.87 -6.07
N ALA A 57 -2.99 -12.14 -7.11
CA ALA A 57 -2.12 -11.14 -7.73
C ALA A 57 -1.83 -10.00 -6.76
N ALA A 58 -2.86 -9.54 -6.05
CA ALA A 58 -2.75 -8.53 -5.00
C ALA A 58 -1.78 -8.95 -3.88
N LYS A 59 -1.86 -10.22 -3.42
CA LYS A 59 -0.93 -10.76 -2.42
C LYS A 59 0.51 -10.77 -2.88
N ILE A 60 0.76 -11.10 -4.15
CA ILE A 60 2.12 -11.07 -4.71
C ILE A 60 2.64 -9.63 -4.76
N ALA A 61 1.80 -8.67 -5.16
CA ALA A 61 2.19 -7.27 -5.22
C ALA A 61 2.51 -6.69 -3.83
N ILE A 62 1.66 -6.95 -2.83
CA ILE A 62 1.88 -6.48 -1.46
C ILE A 62 3.08 -7.19 -0.80
N ASP A 63 3.31 -8.48 -1.06
CA ASP A 63 4.49 -9.20 -0.56
C ASP A 63 5.79 -8.62 -1.15
N LYS A 64 5.80 -8.24 -2.44
CA LYS A 64 6.95 -7.55 -3.06
C LYS A 64 7.21 -6.17 -2.47
N ALA A 65 6.17 -5.39 -2.23
CA ALA A 65 6.31 -4.08 -1.60
C ALA A 65 6.83 -4.22 -0.15
N ALA A 66 6.41 -5.26 0.58
CA ALA A 66 6.95 -5.57 1.90
C ALA A 66 8.42 -5.99 1.86
N GLU A 67 8.81 -6.82 0.88
CA GLU A 67 10.20 -7.25 0.66
C GLU A 67 11.12 -6.05 0.41
N PHE A 68 10.70 -5.09 -0.41
CA PHE A 68 11.43 -3.85 -0.67
C PHE A 68 11.84 -3.10 0.62
N TYR A 69 10.91 -2.99 1.58
CA TYR A 69 11.17 -2.33 2.86
C TYR A 69 12.01 -3.19 3.82
N ASN A 70 11.79 -4.51 3.83
CA ASN A 70 12.57 -5.46 4.62
C ASN A 70 14.05 -5.45 4.21
N GLU A 71 14.35 -5.47 2.90
CA GLU A 71 15.72 -5.45 2.38
C GLU A 71 16.50 -4.18 2.74
N ARG A 72 15.78 -3.09 3.03
CA ARG A 72 16.36 -1.77 3.37
C ARG A 72 16.41 -1.52 4.88
N ASP A 73 16.09 -2.52 5.69
CA ASP A 73 16.00 -2.42 7.17
C ASP A 73 15.08 -1.27 7.63
N LEU A 74 14.06 -0.95 6.80
CA LEU A 74 13.09 0.09 7.10
C LEU A 74 11.98 -0.47 7.98
N LYS A 75 11.55 0.29 9.00
CA LYS A 75 10.42 -0.10 9.85
C LYS A 75 9.11 0.11 9.10
N PHE A 76 8.36 -0.98 8.87
CA PHE A 76 7.02 -0.90 8.31
C PHE A 76 6.05 -1.82 9.06
N LEU A 77 4.77 -1.46 9.01
CA LEU A 77 3.66 -2.25 9.48
C LEU A 77 2.94 -2.84 8.27
N TYR A 78 2.94 -4.17 8.22
CA TYR A 78 2.34 -4.94 7.15
C TYR A 78 0.98 -5.48 7.60
N TYR A 79 -0.09 -4.97 6.99
CA TYR A 79 -1.45 -5.42 7.26
C TYR A 79 -1.99 -6.17 6.05
N ARG A 80 -2.27 -7.47 6.22
CA ARG A 80 -2.99 -8.28 5.21
C ARG A 80 -4.51 -8.04 5.20
N GLU A 81 -4.99 -7.07 5.96
CA GLU A 81 -6.42 -6.75 6.00
C GLU A 81 -6.83 -6.03 4.73
N ILE A 82 -7.84 -6.59 4.06
CA ILE A 82 -8.56 -5.94 2.97
C ILE A 82 -9.42 -4.85 3.62
N ARG A 83 -8.99 -3.59 3.48
CA ARG A 83 -9.80 -2.44 3.91
C ARG A 83 -10.75 -2.07 2.77
N LYS A 84 -11.95 -1.62 3.14
CA LYS A 84 -12.83 -0.94 2.18
C LYS A 84 -12.14 0.37 1.75
N PRO A 85 -12.27 0.79 0.48
CA PRO A 85 -11.67 2.04 0.03
C PRO A 85 -12.19 3.20 0.87
N SER A 86 -11.30 4.12 1.22
CA SER A 86 -11.62 5.23 2.12
C SER A 86 -12.45 6.35 1.45
N GLY A 87 -12.82 6.17 0.17
CA GLY A 87 -13.75 7.01 -0.58
C GLY A 87 -14.91 6.16 -1.09
N GLY A 88 -16.14 6.63 -0.84
CA GLY A 88 -17.39 5.92 -1.10
C GLY A 88 -17.78 5.78 -2.56
#